data_AF-A0A1F8WUM6-F1
#
_entry.id   AF-A0A1F8WUM6-F1
#
_cell.length_a   1.000
_cell.length_b   1.000
_cell.length_c   1.000
_cell.angle_alpha   90.00
_cell.angle_beta   90.00
_cell.angle_gamma   90.00
#
_symmetry.space_group_name_H-M   'P 1'
#
loop_
_entity.id
_entity.type
_entity.pdbx_description
1 polymer ?
#
loop_
_entity_poly.entity_id
_entity_poly.type
_entity_poly.pdbx_seq_one_letter_code
_entity_poly.pdbx_strand_id
1 'polypeptide(L)'
;MGMITKDKSYFSSVCVETCGGICCDPWWGIISYPVVKQGGLASLSSFRAEVLKGIRARAQRIIEAYITSEEAPRALFKSPEKYNVLVRDIRATGSTITMNLVAMFAFRCAFVSADRSCAIHPLNTGREIRPPHCGFLGTPEAGPGEKGYCRIIHAALTGETAGIEKALAIEQQTASKNLSEGVGTAEEAADRVVDGVKAWCERYAPALLPRERPGAPIGRNDPCWCGSGQKFKKCHGK
;
A
#
# COMPACT_ATOMS: atom_id res chain seq x y z
N MET A 1 -8.06 -26.91 -35.02
CA MET A 1 -7.87 -26.13 -33.79
C MET A 1 -6.47 -25.53 -33.86
N GLY A 2 -6.34 -24.24 -34.20
CA GLY A 2 -5.03 -23.60 -34.32
C GLY A 2 -4.37 -23.45 -32.95
N MET A 3 -3.07 -23.77 -32.84
CA MET A 3 -2.30 -23.50 -31.63
C MET A 3 -2.28 -21.98 -31.41
N ILE A 4 -2.93 -21.51 -30.35
CA ILE A 4 -2.87 -20.10 -29.94
C ILE A 4 -1.42 -19.81 -29.54
N THR A 5 -0.73 -18.99 -30.31
CA THR A 5 0.60 -18.50 -29.98
C THR A 5 0.49 -17.50 -28.82
N LYS A 6 0.95 -17.90 -27.63
CA LYS A 6 0.94 -17.11 -26.40
C LYS A 6 2.08 -16.09 -26.39
N ASP A 7 2.04 -15.13 -27.30
CA ASP A 7 3.02 -14.04 -27.41
C ASP A 7 2.56 -12.75 -26.67
N LYS A 8 3.34 -11.67 -26.76
CA LYS A 8 2.99 -10.37 -26.14
C LYS A 8 1.66 -9.79 -26.62
N SER A 9 1.24 -10.11 -27.86
CA SER A 9 -0.03 -9.69 -28.42
C SER A 9 -1.19 -10.44 -27.76
N TYR A 10 -1.05 -11.75 -27.56
CA TYR A 10 -2.04 -12.57 -26.83
C TYR A 10 -2.29 -12.06 -25.41
N PHE A 11 -1.25 -11.77 -24.63
CA PHE A 11 -1.45 -11.25 -23.26
C PHE A 11 -2.02 -9.84 -23.23
N SER A 12 -1.70 -9.03 -24.25
CA SER A 12 -2.30 -7.71 -24.44
C SER A 12 -3.80 -7.82 -24.74
N SER A 13 -4.22 -8.76 -25.59
CA SER A 13 -5.65 -8.98 -25.88
C SER A 13 -6.38 -9.54 -24.66
N VAL A 14 -5.79 -10.48 -23.90
CA VAL A 14 -6.39 -10.94 -22.62
C VAL A 14 -6.62 -9.76 -21.65
N CYS A 15 -5.67 -8.82 -21.57
CA CYS A 15 -5.79 -7.66 -20.71
C CYS A 15 -6.92 -6.69 -21.16
N VAL A 16 -7.04 -6.47 -22.47
CA VAL A 16 -7.97 -5.47 -23.03
C VAL A 16 -9.36 -6.07 -23.26
N GLU A 17 -9.44 -7.24 -23.89
CA GLU A 17 -10.69 -7.85 -24.36
C GLU A 17 -11.36 -8.74 -23.32
N THR A 18 -10.59 -9.41 -22.45
CA THR A 18 -11.14 -10.35 -21.44
C THR A 18 -11.21 -9.73 -20.05
N CYS A 19 -10.10 -9.13 -19.60
CA CYS A 19 -10.00 -8.49 -18.28
C CYS A 19 -10.65 -7.11 -18.23
N GLY A 20 -10.67 -6.41 -19.39
CA GLY A 20 -11.15 -5.03 -19.47
C GLY A 20 -10.37 -4.10 -18.53
N GLY A 21 -9.07 -4.35 -18.33
CA GLY A 21 -8.21 -3.49 -17.51
C GLY A 21 -8.58 -3.39 -16.01
N ILE A 22 -9.25 -4.39 -15.42
CA ILE A 22 -9.67 -4.30 -14.01
C ILE A 22 -8.53 -4.07 -13.02
N CYS A 23 -7.33 -4.56 -13.34
CA CYS A 23 -6.14 -4.32 -12.53
C CYS A 23 -5.60 -2.89 -12.62
N CYS A 24 -6.17 -2.05 -13.48
CA CYS A 24 -5.72 -0.69 -13.76
C CYS A 24 -6.68 0.39 -13.22
N ASP A 25 -7.89 0.01 -12.79
CA ASP A 25 -8.91 0.92 -12.25
C ASP A 25 -9.71 0.31 -11.08
N PRO A 26 -9.27 0.52 -9.81
CA PRO A 26 -8.03 1.18 -9.45
C PRO A 26 -6.82 0.26 -9.66
N TRP A 27 -5.69 0.86 -9.99
CA TRP A 27 -4.40 0.17 -9.95
C TRP A 27 -3.93 0.01 -8.50
N TRP A 28 -3.62 -1.22 -8.09
CA TRP A 28 -3.21 -1.54 -6.72
C TRP A 28 -1.70 -1.62 -6.56
N GLY A 29 -1.13 -0.67 -5.83
CA GLY A 29 0.24 -0.73 -5.36
C GLY A 29 0.34 -1.47 -4.04
N ILE A 30 0.93 -2.67 -4.03
CA ILE A 30 1.06 -3.51 -2.82
C ILE A 30 2.51 -3.59 -2.42
N ILE A 31 2.84 -3.13 -1.21
CA ILE A 31 4.20 -3.18 -0.65
C ILE A 31 4.13 -3.80 0.75
N SER A 32 4.79 -4.95 0.91
CA SER A 32 5.01 -5.57 2.21
C SER A 32 6.34 -5.13 2.81
N TYR A 33 6.38 -4.83 4.09
CA TYR A 33 7.61 -4.43 4.77
C TYR A 33 7.58 -4.75 6.27
N PRO A 34 8.72 -5.15 6.86
CA PRO A 34 8.81 -5.39 8.29
C PRO A 34 8.87 -4.06 9.07
N VAL A 35 8.33 -4.09 10.28
CA VAL A 35 8.46 -3.04 11.30
C VAL A 35 8.95 -3.71 12.58
N VAL A 36 10.01 -3.15 13.16
CA VAL A 36 10.66 -3.66 14.37
C VAL A 36 10.75 -2.54 15.39
N LYS A 37 10.18 -2.74 16.57
CA LYS A 37 10.23 -1.76 17.67
C LYS A 37 10.95 -2.37 18.86
N GLN A 38 12.17 -1.87 19.09
CA GLN A 38 12.96 -2.19 20.28
C GLN A 38 12.43 -1.38 21.47
N GLY A 39 12.32 -2.02 22.65
CA GLY A 39 11.77 -1.38 23.84
C GLY A 39 10.25 -1.24 23.85
N GLY A 40 9.54 -2.04 23.05
CA GLY A 40 8.08 -1.99 22.89
C GLY A 40 7.59 -0.73 22.16
N LEU A 41 6.31 -0.43 22.32
CA LEU A 41 5.67 0.79 21.85
C LEU A 41 5.87 1.91 22.86
N ALA A 42 7.11 2.37 23.05
CA ALA A 42 7.45 3.39 24.06
C ALA A 42 6.56 4.65 24.02
N SER A 43 6.04 5.01 22.84
CA SER A 43 5.00 6.02 22.65
C SER A 43 4.15 5.67 21.43
N LEU A 44 2.82 5.66 21.60
CA LEU A 44 1.88 5.44 20.50
C LEU A 44 1.92 6.58 19.48
N SER A 45 2.15 7.82 19.91
CA SER A 45 2.25 8.96 18.98
C SER A 45 3.52 8.90 18.13
N SER A 46 4.64 8.48 18.73
CA SER A 46 5.89 8.25 17.99
C SER A 46 5.75 7.09 17.01
N PHE A 47 5.14 5.99 17.45
CA PHE A 47 4.86 4.85 16.58
C PHE A 47 3.95 5.22 15.40
N ARG A 48 2.88 5.97 15.66
CA ARG A 48 1.99 6.52 14.63
C ARG A 48 2.75 7.35 13.59
N ALA A 49 3.60 8.27 14.05
CA ALA A 49 4.37 9.13 13.15
C ALA A 49 5.31 8.33 12.24
N GLU A 50 5.94 7.28 12.77
CA GLU A 50 6.79 6.37 11.99
C GLU A 50 5.99 5.58 10.95
N VAL A 51 4.85 5.01 11.35
CA VAL A 51 3.93 4.30 10.45
C VAL A 51 3.46 5.22 9.32
N LEU A 52 2.99 6.43 9.66
CA LEU A 52 2.54 7.44 8.69
C LEU A 52 3.65 7.81 7.70
N LYS A 53 4.86 8.09 8.19
CA LYS A 53 6.03 8.36 7.35
C LYS A 53 6.30 7.18 6.40
N GLY A 54 6.20 5.96 6.91
CA GLY A 54 6.39 4.74 6.12
C GLY A 54 5.36 4.55 5.02
N ILE A 55 4.07 4.79 5.30
CA ILE A 55 2.97 4.72 4.33
C ILE A 55 3.19 5.75 3.22
N ARG A 56 3.42 7.02 3.58
CA ARG A 56 3.62 8.12 2.63
C ARG A 56 4.83 7.91 1.73
N ALA A 57 5.97 7.52 2.30
CA ALA A 57 7.19 7.28 1.52
C ALA A 57 7.00 6.20 0.45
N ARG A 58 6.19 5.17 0.75
CA ARG A 58 5.91 4.07 -0.19
C ARG A 58 4.93 4.49 -1.29
N ALA A 59 3.87 5.22 -0.94
CA ALA A 59 2.98 5.80 -1.94
C ALA A 59 3.74 6.76 -2.87
N GLN A 60 4.58 7.63 -2.32
CA GLN A 60 5.38 8.58 -3.09
C GLN A 60 6.35 7.89 -4.06
N ARG A 61 7.04 6.83 -3.60
CA ARG A 61 7.93 6.05 -4.47
C ARG A 61 7.21 5.44 -5.67
N ILE A 62 5.95 5.01 -5.49
CA ILE A 62 5.13 4.52 -6.61
C ILE A 62 4.82 5.67 -7.58
N ILE A 63 4.39 6.82 -7.07
CA ILE A 63 4.06 7.99 -7.89
C ILE A 63 5.25 8.41 -8.75
N GLU A 64 6.46 8.44 -8.17
CA GLU A 64 7.69 8.83 -8.85
C GLU A 64 8.16 7.80 -9.89
N ALA A 65 7.93 6.50 -9.62
CA ALA A 65 8.37 5.42 -10.51
C ALA A 65 7.42 5.20 -11.70
N TYR A 66 6.13 5.53 -11.57
CA TYR A 66 5.12 5.31 -12.61
C TYR A 66 4.99 6.54 -13.51
N ILE A 67 5.99 6.72 -14.37
CA ILE A 67 6.05 7.75 -15.41
C ILE A 67 6.19 7.09 -16.79
N THR A 68 5.78 7.79 -17.84
CA THR A 68 6.02 7.36 -19.23
C THR A 68 7.49 7.52 -19.61
N SER A 69 7.95 6.73 -20.58
CA SER A 69 9.35 6.76 -21.08
C SER A 69 9.61 7.81 -22.17
N GLU A 70 8.61 8.64 -22.50
CA GLU A 70 8.74 9.70 -23.49
C GLU A 70 9.44 10.94 -22.88
N GLU A 71 9.91 11.85 -23.75
CA GLU A 71 10.51 13.11 -23.32
C GLU A 71 9.57 14.28 -23.70
N ALA A 72 9.01 15.03 -22.76
CA ALA A 72 9.12 14.94 -21.29
C ALA A 72 8.22 13.84 -20.67
N PRO A 73 8.66 13.20 -19.56
CA PRO A 73 7.89 12.13 -18.94
C PRO A 73 6.61 12.63 -18.30
N ARG A 74 5.55 11.84 -18.40
CA ARG A 74 4.24 12.14 -17.79
C ARG A 74 3.95 11.14 -16.68
N ALA A 75 3.54 11.65 -15.51
CA ALA A 75 3.16 10.80 -14.38
C ALA A 75 1.82 10.09 -14.64
N LEU A 76 1.76 8.80 -14.34
CA LEU A 76 0.53 8.01 -14.42
C LEU A 76 -0.37 8.26 -13.22
N PHE A 77 0.20 8.57 -12.06
CA PHE A 77 -0.52 8.64 -10.79
C PHE A 77 -0.36 10.00 -10.11
N LYS A 78 -1.41 10.40 -9.38
CA LYS A 78 -1.35 11.43 -8.33
C LYS A 78 -1.37 10.70 -6.97
N SER A 79 -2.03 11.25 -5.96
CA SER A 79 -2.25 10.56 -4.69
C SER A 79 -3.17 9.34 -4.84
N PRO A 80 -3.00 8.29 -4.02
CA PRO A 80 -3.98 7.21 -3.88
C PRO A 80 -5.37 7.73 -3.52
N GLU A 81 -6.41 7.12 -4.08
CA GLU A 81 -7.81 7.35 -3.71
C GLU A 81 -8.16 6.64 -2.40
N LYS A 82 -7.53 5.48 -2.16
CA LYS A 82 -7.69 4.69 -0.93
C LYS A 82 -6.37 4.12 -0.45
N TYR A 83 -6.28 4.01 0.88
CA TYR A 83 -5.20 3.37 1.61
C TYR A 83 -5.77 2.18 2.39
N ASN A 84 -5.19 1.00 2.23
CA ASN A 84 -5.50 -0.15 3.07
C ASN A 84 -4.19 -0.76 3.57
N VAL A 85 -3.97 -0.75 4.89
CA VAL A 85 -2.71 -1.20 5.49
C VAL A 85 -3.01 -2.32 6.48
N LEU A 86 -2.60 -3.53 6.13
CA LEU A 86 -2.82 -4.71 6.95
C LEU A 86 -1.63 -4.94 7.85
N VAL A 87 -1.88 -5.28 9.12
CA VAL A 87 -0.86 -5.73 10.06
C VAL A 87 -0.86 -7.26 10.08
N ARG A 88 0.29 -7.87 9.87
CA ARG A 88 0.49 -9.34 9.82
C ARG A 88 1.66 -9.74 10.72
N ASP A 89 1.69 -11.00 11.11
CA ASP A 89 2.81 -11.64 11.80
C ASP A 89 3.35 -10.89 13.02
N ILE A 90 2.45 -10.33 13.84
CA ILE A 90 2.86 -9.63 15.06
C ILE A 90 3.47 -10.66 16.02
N ARG A 91 4.71 -10.42 16.45
CA ARG A 91 5.45 -11.26 17.41
C ARG A 91 6.10 -10.38 18.47
N ALA A 92 6.12 -10.90 19.69
CA ALA A 92 6.80 -10.28 20.83
C ALA A 92 7.91 -11.21 21.34
N THR A 93 9.10 -10.68 21.58
CA THR A 93 10.21 -11.42 22.18
C THR A 93 10.99 -10.48 23.10
N GLY A 94 10.95 -10.75 24.41
CA GLY A 94 11.50 -9.85 25.42
C GLY A 94 10.86 -8.46 25.32
N SER A 95 11.68 -7.43 25.10
CA SER A 95 11.24 -6.04 24.91
C SER A 95 11.03 -5.65 23.45
N THR A 96 11.04 -6.58 22.50
CA THR A 96 10.96 -6.29 21.07
C THR A 96 9.61 -6.74 20.51
N ILE A 97 8.97 -5.89 19.72
CA ILE A 97 7.82 -6.26 18.90
C ILE A 97 8.18 -6.14 17.41
N THR A 98 7.83 -7.18 16.65
CA THR A 98 8.02 -7.24 15.20
C THR A 98 6.68 -7.47 14.52
N MET A 99 6.47 -6.90 13.35
CA MET A 99 5.28 -7.12 12.53
C MET A 99 5.59 -6.88 11.06
N ASN A 100 4.75 -7.40 10.18
CA ASN A 100 4.77 -7.09 8.75
C ASN A 100 3.59 -6.20 8.41
N LEU A 101 3.87 -5.05 7.81
CA LEU A 101 2.84 -4.18 7.24
C LEU A 101 2.70 -4.47 5.76
N VAL A 102 1.46 -4.70 5.31
CA VAL A 102 1.11 -4.81 3.89
C VAL A 102 0.35 -3.56 3.51
N ALA A 103 1.04 -2.57 2.94
CA ALA A 103 0.43 -1.34 2.48
C ALA A 103 -0.07 -1.50 1.04
N MET A 104 -1.37 -1.27 0.86
CA MET A 104 -2.09 -1.36 -0.40
C MET A 104 -2.64 0.04 -0.74
N PHE A 105 -2.31 0.52 -1.92
CA PHE A 105 -2.70 1.85 -2.40
C PHE A 105 -3.54 1.71 -3.66
N ALA A 106 -4.75 2.24 -3.65
CA ALA A 106 -5.60 2.31 -4.84
C ALA A 106 -5.30 3.60 -5.60
N PHE A 107 -4.69 3.51 -6.78
CA PHE A 107 -4.41 4.66 -7.63
C PHE A 107 -5.37 4.69 -8.82
N ARG A 108 -5.80 5.90 -9.19
CA ARG A 108 -6.44 6.16 -10.47
C ARG A 108 -5.37 6.54 -11.50
N CYS A 109 -5.29 5.79 -12.59
CA CYS A 109 -4.36 6.08 -13.68
C CYS A 109 -4.87 7.27 -14.51
N ALA A 110 -4.00 8.24 -14.81
CA ALA A 110 -4.32 9.41 -15.62
C ALA A 110 -4.59 9.08 -17.10
N PHE A 111 -4.22 7.87 -17.55
CA PHE A 111 -4.33 7.44 -18.94
C PHE A 111 -5.38 6.35 -19.17
N VAL A 112 -6.10 5.93 -18.12
CA VAL A 112 -7.19 4.97 -18.22
C VAL A 112 -8.51 5.76 -18.17
N SER A 113 -9.33 5.61 -19.20
CA SER A 113 -10.66 6.22 -19.28
C SER A 113 -11.70 5.42 -18.49
N ALA A 114 -12.92 5.95 -18.36
CA ALA A 114 -13.99 5.35 -17.56
C ALA A 114 -14.48 3.99 -18.11
N ASP A 115 -14.33 3.75 -19.41
CA ASP A 115 -14.54 2.46 -20.08
C ASP A 115 -13.34 1.51 -19.94
N ARG A 116 -12.34 1.88 -19.13
CA ARG A 116 -11.10 1.16 -18.84
C ARG A 116 -10.15 1.01 -20.03
N SER A 117 -10.33 1.83 -21.07
CA SER A 117 -9.41 1.92 -22.19
C SER A 117 -8.14 2.70 -21.80
N CYS A 118 -6.96 2.17 -22.11
CA CYS A 118 -5.69 2.83 -21.80
C CYS A 118 -5.16 3.62 -23.02
N ALA A 119 -5.10 4.95 -22.92
CA ALA A 119 -4.69 5.83 -24.02
C ALA A 119 -3.23 5.65 -24.44
N ILE A 120 -2.37 5.17 -23.54
CA ILE A 120 -0.94 4.92 -23.80
C ILE A 120 -0.62 3.44 -23.99
N HIS A 121 -1.63 2.60 -24.22
CA HIS A 121 -1.42 1.19 -24.51
C HIS A 121 -0.70 1.01 -25.86
N PRO A 122 0.27 0.09 -25.99
CA PRO A 122 0.98 -0.15 -27.24
C PRO A 122 0.08 -0.50 -28.43
N LEU A 123 -1.06 -1.13 -28.17
CA LEU A 123 -2.08 -1.40 -29.21
C LEU A 123 -2.68 -0.12 -29.79
N ASN A 124 -2.72 0.97 -29.00
CA ASN A 124 -3.25 2.27 -29.41
C ASN A 124 -2.16 3.19 -29.97
N THR A 125 -0.96 3.16 -29.38
CA THR A 125 0.14 4.09 -29.72
C THR A 125 1.15 3.52 -30.72
N GLY A 126 1.16 2.19 -30.93
CA GLY A 126 2.18 1.48 -31.70
C GLY A 126 3.57 1.45 -31.04
N ARG A 127 3.73 1.96 -29.80
CA ARG A 127 4.99 2.05 -29.07
C ARG A 127 4.79 1.75 -27.58
N GLU A 128 5.71 1.02 -26.95
CA GLU A 128 5.69 0.83 -25.50
C GLU A 128 6.31 2.03 -24.79
N ILE A 129 5.46 2.94 -24.31
CA ILE A 129 5.85 4.13 -23.55
C ILE A 129 5.44 4.05 -22.08
N ARG A 130 4.75 2.98 -21.67
CA ARG A 130 4.34 2.78 -20.28
C ARG A 130 5.56 2.36 -19.45
N PRO A 131 5.57 2.61 -18.13
CA PRO A 131 6.61 2.06 -17.28
C PRO A 131 6.60 0.52 -17.36
N PRO A 132 7.75 -0.15 -17.20
CA PRO A 132 7.87 -1.60 -17.36
C PRO A 132 6.80 -2.38 -16.57
N HIS A 133 6.47 -1.92 -15.37
CA HIS A 133 5.49 -2.56 -14.50
C HIS A 133 4.05 -2.58 -15.07
N CYS A 134 3.69 -1.67 -15.99
CA CYS A 134 2.39 -1.65 -16.68
C CYS A 134 2.32 -2.67 -17.83
N GLY A 135 3.40 -2.83 -18.59
CA GLY A 135 3.46 -3.78 -19.70
C GLY A 135 3.64 -5.22 -19.26
N PHE A 136 4.21 -5.42 -18.07
CA PHE A 136 4.55 -6.74 -17.57
C PHE A 136 3.63 -7.26 -16.47
N LEU A 137 2.86 -6.41 -15.77
CA LEU A 137 1.90 -6.79 -14.70
C LEU A 137 2.42 -7.92 -13.76
N GLY A 138 3.75 -8.04 -13.57
CA GLY A 138 4.40 -9.21 -12.99
C GLY A 138 4.64 -10.38 -13.95
N THR A 139 5.60 -10.25 -14.86
CA THR A 139 5.80 -11.10 -16.04
C THR A 139 5.84 -12.62 -15.76
N PRO A 140 5.41 -13.45 -16.75
CA PRO A 140 5.70 -14.88 -16.81
C PRO A 140 7.19 -15.26 -16.75
N GLU A 141 8.11 -14.30 -16.91
CA GLU A 141 9.58 -14.46 -16.83
C GLU A 141 10.23 -13.26 -16.10
N ALA A 142 9.95 -13.08 -14.82
CA ALA A 142 10.56 -12.02 -14.00
C ALA A 142 12.09 -12.17 -13.89
N GLY A 143 12.84 -11.05 -13.99
CA GLY A 143 14.30 -11.02 -13.80
C GLY A 143 14.72 -11.27 -12.34
N PRO A 144 16.03 -11.52 -12.07
CA PRO A 144 16.51 -11.84 -10.72
C PRO A 144 16.14 -10.76 -9.69
N GLY A 145 15.15 -11.05 -8.82
CA GLY A 145 14.73 -10.19 -7.72
C GLY A 145 13.29 -9.65 -7.78
N GLU A 146 12.53 -9.93 -8.83
CA GLU A 146 11.19 -9.34 -9.02
C GLU A 146 10.04 -10.33 -8.72
N LYS A 147 8.98 -9.84 -8.06
CA LYS A 147 7.72 -10.57 -7.80
C LYS A 147 6.52 -9.65 -8.02
N GLY A 148 6.10 -9.48 -9.28
CA GLY A 148 4.72 -9.10 -9.59
C GLY A 148 3.94 -10.37 -9.94
N TYR A 149 2.67 -10.48 -9.56
CA TYR A 149 1.83 -11.62 -9.92
C TYR A 149 0.48 -11.11 -10.43
N CYS A 150 0.22 -11.23 -11.73
CA CYS A 150 -1.12 -11.06 -12.28
C CYS A 150 -1.79 -12.44 -12.39
N ARG A 151 -2.79 -12.69 -11.54
CA ARG A 151 -3.52 -13.96 -11.50
C ARG A 151 -4.21 -14.30 -12.82
N ILE A 152 -4.65 -13.28 -13.54
CA ILE A 152 -5.37 -13.42 -14.82
C ILE A 152 -4.39 -13.85 -15.92
N ILE A 153 -3.23 -13.20 -16.01
CA ILE A 153 -2.16 -13.58 -16.95
C ILE A 153 -1.61 -14.97 -16.59
N HIS A 154 -1.42 -15.26 -15.29
CA HIS A 154 -1.02 -16.58 -14.84
C HIS A 154 -2.05 -17.66 -15.23
N ALA A 155 -3.34 -17.38 -15.12
CA ALA A 155 -4.38 -18.29 -15.61
C ALA A 155 -4.38 -18.40 -17.14
N ALA A 156 -4.13 -17.31 -17.87
CA ALA A 156 -4.02 -17.34 -19.32
C ALA A 156 -2.82 -18.17 -19.82
N LEU A 157 -1.74 -18.27 -19.03
CA LEU A 157 -0.62 -19.17 -19.33
C LEU A 157 -1.05 -20.64 -19.37
N THR A 158 -2.04 -21.07 -18.59
CA THR A 158 -2.54 -22.46 -18.65
C THR A 158 -3.41 -22.69 -19.88
N GLY A 159 -4.03 -21.64 -20.43
CA GLY A 159 -4.87 -21.70 -21.62
C GLY A 159 -6.31 -22.16 -21.36
N GLU A 160 -6.71 -22.30 -20.10
CA GLU A 160 -8.06 -22.69 -19.70
C GLU A 160 -8.94 -21.46 -19.48
N THR A 161 -9.98 -21.28 -20.29
CA THR A 161 -10.93 -20.16 -20.17
C THR A 161 -11.57 -20.09 -18.78
N ALA A 162 -11.96 -21.24 -18.22
CA ALA A 162 -12.51 -21.31 -16.87
C ALA A 162 -11.53 -20.84 -15.78
N GLY A 163 -10.22 -21.02 -16.00
CA GLY A 163 -9.18 -20.51 -15.11
C GLY A 163 -9.12 -18.98 -15.13
N ILE A 164 -9.26 -18.38 -16.31
CA ILE A 164 -9.27 -16.92 -16.50
C ILE A 164 -10.51 -16.31 -15.83
N GLU A 165 -11.70 -16.88 -16.04
CA GLU A 165 -12.95 -16.43 -15.41
C GLU A 165 -12.87 -16.48 -13.89
N LYS A 166 -12.34 -17.58 -13.33
CA LYS A 166 -12.12 -17.70 -11.89
C LYS A 166 -11.14 -16.66 -11.37
N ALA A 167 -10.04 -16.42 -12.10
CA ALA A 167 -9.08 -15.39 -11.74
C ALA A 167 -9.72 -14.00 -11.73
N LEU A 168 -10.53 -13.67 -12.74
CA LEU A 168 -11.27 -12.41 -12.82
C LEU A 168 -12.21 -12.21 -11.64
N ALA A 169 -13.00 -13.21 -11.29
CA ALA A 169 -13.91 -13.14 -10.15
C ALA A 169 -13.16 -12.89 -8.83
N ILE A 170 -12.01 -13.56 -8.63
CA ILE A 170 -11.16 -13.36 -7.45
C ILE A 170 -10.60 -11.94 -7.41
N GLU A 171 -10.07 -11.42 -8.52
CA GLU A 171 -9.50 -10.07 -8.58
C GLU A 171 -10.59 -9.00 -8.38
N GLN A 172 -11.78 -9.17 -8.99
CA GLN A 172 -12.95 -8.32 -8.76
C GLN A 172 -13.31 -8.25 -7.28
N GLN A 173 -13.55 -9.41 -6.68
CA GLN A 173 -13.94 -9.50 -5.28
C GLN A 173 -12.87 -8.91 -4.36
N THR A 174 -11.59 -9.21 -4.62
CA THR A 174 -10.47 -8.73 -3.82
C THR A 174 -10.31 -7.22 -3.96
N ALA A 175 -10.38 -6.67 -5.17
CA ALA A 175 -10.29 -5.24 -5.40
C ALA A 175 -11.47 -4.50 -4.74
N SER A 176 -12.71 -4.96 -4.93
CA SER A 176 -13.89 -4.36 -4.31
C SER A 176 -13.82 -4.38 -2.79
N LYS A 177 -13.39 -5.50 -2.19
CA LYS A 177 -13.20 -5.61 -0.74
C LYS A 177 -12.14 -4.64 -0.22
N ASN A 178 -10.97 -4.60 -0.85
CA ASN A 178 -9.90 -3.71 -0.40
C ASN A 178 -10.27 -2.23 -0.58
N LEU A 179 -11.06 -1.90 -1.61
CA LEU A 179 -11.55 -0.55 -1.83
C LEU A 179 -12.57 -0.11 -0.78
N SER A 180 -13.50 -1.02 -0.40
CA SER A 180 -14.52 -0.74 0.60
C SER A 180 -13.94 -0.66 2.02
N GLU A 181 -12.96 -1.51 2.34
CA GLU A 181 -12.28 -1.51 3.63
C GLU A 181 -11.25 -0.37 3.77
N GLY A 182 -10.78 0.19 2.65
CA GLY A 182 -9.79 1.26 2.61
C GLY A 182 -10.28 2.63 3.12
N VAL A 183 -9.34 3.41 3.65
CA VAL A 183 -9.55 4.78 4.15
C VAL A 183 -9.10 5.83 3.14
N GLY A 184 -9.56 7.07 3.30
CA GLY A 184 -9.28 8.15 2.35
C GLY A 184 -7.89 8.78 2.52
N THR A 185 -7.25 8.62 3.68
CA THR A 185 -6.00 9.32 4.00
C THR A 185 -4.94 8.37 4.58
N ALA A 186 -3.67 8.76 4.42
CA ALA A 186 -2.56 8.01 5.02
C ALA A 186 -2.57 8.10 6.55
N GLU A 187 -3.11 9.18 7.09
CA GLU A 187 -3.31 9.46 8.51
C GLU A 187 -4.27 8.46 9.13
N GLU A 188 -5.48 8.32 8.57
CA GLU A 188 -6.46 7.33 9.01
C GLU A 188 -5.90 5.91 8.90
N ALA A 189 -5.08 5.63 7.88
CA ALA A 189 -4.46 4.32 7.71
C ALA A 189 -3.44 4.04 8.81
N ALA A 190 -2.64 5.05 9.17
CA ALA A 190 -1.70 4.98 10.29
C ALA A 190 -2.43 4.80 11.62
N ASP A 191 -3.55 5.49 11.84
CA ASP A 191 -4.39 5.33 13.03
C ASP A 191 -4.89 3.88 13.17
N ARG A 192 -5.45 3.31 12.10
CA ARG A 192 -5.91 1.91 12.11
C ARG A 192 -4.80 0.90 12.40
N VAL A 193 -3.60 1.13 11.88
CA VAL A 193 -2.44 0.28 12.19
C VAL A 193 -2.09 0.38 13.67
N VAL A 194 -2.02 1.59 14.22
CA VAL A 194 -1.68 1.81 15.64
C VAL A 194 -2.73 1.17 16.53
N ASP A 195 -4.02 1.35 16.23
CA ASP A 195 -5.12 0.75 16.99
C ASP A 195 -5.07 -0.78 16.95
N GLY A 196 -4.82 -1.37 15.78
CA GLY A 196 -4.71 -2.82 15.63
C GLY A 196 -3.53 -3.41 16.41
N VAL A 197 -2.36 -2.76 16.34
CA VAL A 197 -1.17 -3.18 17.10
C VAL A 197 -1.37 -2.98 18.60
N LYS A 198 -1.98 -1.86 19.02
CA LYS A 198 -2.32 -1.59 20.41
C LYS A 198 -3.25 -2.67 20.97
N ALA A 199 -4.36 -2.96 20.29
CA ALA A 199 -5.31 -4.00 20.70
C ALA A 199 -4.65 -5.38 20.79
N TRP A 200 -3.73 -5.70 19.86
CA TRP A 200 -2.94 -6.93 19.95
C TRP A 200 -2.04 -6.94 21.19
N CYS A 201 -1.34 -5.84 21.46
CA CYS A 201 -0.46 -5.73 22.64
C CYS A 201 -1.26 -5.84 23.94
N GLU A 202 -2.43 -5.19 24.05
CA GLU A 202 -3.31 -5.28 25.21
C GLU A 202 -3.69 -6.74 25.54
N ARG A 203 -3.93 -7.54 24.51
CA ARG A 203 -4.34 -8.94 24.66
C ARG A 203 -3.17 -9.89 24.92
N TYR A 204 -2.04 -9.71 24.26
CA TYR A 204 -0.98 -10.73 24.20
C TYR A 204 0.36 -10.30 24.82
N ALA A 205 0.64 -9.00 24.89
CA ALA A 205 1.93 -8.48 25.37
C ALA A 205 1.78 -7.09 26.02
N PRO A 206 0.98 -6.94 27.10
CA PRO A 206 0.67 -5.63 27.67
C PRO A 206 1.90 -4.89 28.21
N ALA A 207 2.95 -5.63 28.59
CA ALA A 207 4.22 -5.05 29.01
C ALA A 207 4.95 -4.24 27.92
N LEU A 208 4.56 -4.39 26.65
CA LEU A 208 5.12 -3.65 25.51
C LEU A 208 4.36 -2.36 25.19
N LEU A 209 3.23 -2.09 25.83
CA LEU A 209 2.55 -0.81 25.69
C LEU A 209 3.31 0.28 26.44
N PRO A 210 3.14 1.56 26.05
CA PRO A 210 3.64 2.64 26.88
C PRO A 210 3.05 2.46 28.27
N ARG A 211 3.91 2.41 29.28
CA ARG A 211 3.42 2.55 30.64
C ARG A 211 2.78 3.93 30.69
N GLU A 212 1.49 4.00 31.01
CA GLU A 212 0.96 5.20 31.62
C GLU A 212 1.85 5.45 32.83
N ARG A 213 2.81 6.37 32.71
CA ARG A 213 3.21 7.09 33.89
C ARG A 213 1.91 7.80 34.25
N PRO A 214 1.24 7.50 35.38
CA PRO A 214 0.33 8.49 35.90
C PRO A 214 1.20 9.73 36.03
N GLY A 215 1.07 10.64 35.06
CA GLY A 215 1.77 11.89 35.11
C GLY A 215 1.27 12.49 36.40
N ALA A 216 2.11 12.50 37.43
CA ALA A 216 1.84 13.31 38.58
C ALA A 216 1.44 14.67 37.98
N PRO A 217 0.21 15.17 38.24
CA PRO A 217 -0.24 16.41 37.63
C PRO A 217 0.86 17.43 37.84
N ILE A 218 1.36 18.01 36.74
CA ILE A 218 2.47 18.95 36.79
C ILE A 218 2.14 19.96 37.87
N GLY A 219 2.95 19.97 38.93
CA GLY A 219 2.69 20.81 40.07
C GLY A 219 2.62 22.24 39.59
N ARG A 220 1.69 23.05 40.10
CA ARG A 220 1.61 24.49 39.74
C ARG A 220 2.96 25.21 39.84
N ASN A 221 3.91 24.69 40.64
CA ASN A 221 5.25 25.24 40.83
C ASN A 221 6.37 24.55 40.03
N ASP A 222 6.10 23.46 39.30
CA ASP A 222 7.11 22.74 38.52
C ASP A 222 7.53 23.51 37.26
N PRO A 223 8.74 23.27 36.70
CA PRO A 223 9.16 23.88 35.44
C PRO A 223 8.16 23.60 34.31
N CYS A 224 7.77 24.64 33.58
CA CYS A 224 6.81 24.52 32.50
C CYS A 224 7.38 23.72 31.32
N TRP A 225 6.55 22.87 30.75
CA TRP A 225 6.90 21.98 29.62
C TRP A 225 7.30 22.73 28.34
N CYS A 226 7.04 24.04 28.22
CA CYS A 226 7.43 24.84 27.06
C CYS A 226 8.92 25.24 27.02
N GLY A 227 9.72 24.83 28.01
CA GLY A 227 11.15 25.11 28.04
C GLY A 227 11.53 26.55 28.43
N SER A 228 10.56 27.36 28.87
CA SER A 228 10.80 28.76 29.29
C SER A 228 11.59 28.91 30.59
N GLY A 229 11.81 27.82 31.33
CA GLY A 229 12.39 27.84 32.68
C GLY A 229 11.45 28.39 33.76
N GLN A 230 10.23 28.84 33.41
CA GLN A 230 9.27 29.39 34.37
C GLN A 230 8.41 28.30 35.03
N LYS A 231 7.91 28.57 36.24
CA LYS A 231 6.94 27.68 36.93
C LYS A 231 5.65 27.55 36.12
N PHE A 232 5.04 26.37 36.09
CA PHE A 232 3.85 26.05 35.29
C PHE A 232 2.72 27.09 35.45
N LYS A 233 2.37 27.46 36.70
CA LYS A 233 1.34 28.48 36.99
C LYS A 233 1.61 29.88 36.43
N LYS A 234 2.87 30.21 36.14
CA LYS A 234 3.28 31.51 35.59
C LYS A 234 3.38 31.51 34.06
N CYS A 235 3.24 30.33 33.44
CA CYS A 235 3.33 30.14 32.00
C CYS A 235 2.00 29.57 31.49
N HIS A 236 1.95 28.27 31.18
CA HIS A 236 0.77 27.60 30.61
C HIS A 236 -0.26 27.11 31.64
N GLY A 237 -0.04 27.32 32.94
CA GLY A 237 -0.93 26.94 34.03
C GLY A 237 -1.81 28.08 34.55
N LYS A 238 -2.15 29.05 33.69
CA LYS A 238 -3.11 30.12 33.98
C LYS A 238 -4.53 29.57 33.95
#